data_AF-U5Q1T0-F1
#
_entry.id   AF-U5Q1T0-F1
#
_cell.length_a   1.000
_cell.length_b   1.000
_cell.length_c   1.000
_cell.angle_alpha   90.00
_cell.angle_beta   90.00
_cell.angle_gamma   90.00
#
_symmetry.space_group_name_H-M   'P 1'
#
loop_
_entity.id
_entity.type
_entity.pdbx_description
1 polymer ?
#
loop_
_entity_poly.entity_id
_entity_poly.type
_entity_poly.pdbx_seq_one_letter_code
_entity_poly.pdbx_strand_id
1 'polypeptide(L)'
;MIRITDVDGKHTDELKEGMTSSLYGECEILKISPKQYLAMVSNNNCMLATILIESGCFLTSAIPFTDEIIEWGVLSLNSTYVDKMIERMKHEGYKVKMISTNKMNKETILTEKQEDALVMAYKLGYYSVPRKISIDELASNLNCSKSTLSVMLREAERKLVFNYLSLGMNTFKNK
;
A
#
# COMPACT_ATOMS: atom_id res chain seq x y z
N MET A 1 5.79 11.29 -10.98
CA MET A 1 4.88 12.40 -10.62
C MET A 1 5.11 12.74 -9.16
N ILE A 2 5.41 14.01 -8.87
CA ILE A 2 5.80 14.52 -7.56
C ILE A 2 4.81 15.64 -7.21
N ARG A 3 4.18 15.54 -6.04
CA ARG A 3 3.31 16.61 -5.55
C ARG A 3 4.13 17.53 -4.65
N ILE A 4 4.15 18.82 -4.98
CA ILE A 4 4.89 19.84 -4.24
C ILE A 4 3.85 20.73 -3.54
N THR A 5 3.99 20.89 -2.23
CA THR A 5 3.09 21.74 -1.43
C THR A 5 3.91 22.84 -0.79
N ASP A 6 3.61 24.09 -1.12
CA ASP A 6 4.16 25.25 -0.43
C ASP A 6 3.32 25.48 0.84
N VAL A 7 3.75 24.86 1.95
CA VAL A 7 3.03 24.87 3.22
C VAL A 7 2.99 26.29 3.80
N ASP A 8 4.09 27.03 3.70
CA ASP A 8 4.28 28.31 4.37
C ASP A 8 3.96 29.53 3.48
N GLY A 9 3.79 29.35 2.17
CA GLY A 9 3.59 30.46 1.23
C GLY A 9 4.81 31.38 1.13
N LYS A 10 5.97 30.90 1.58
CA LYS A 10 7.22 31.65 1.72
C LYS A 10 8.29 31.22 0.72
N HIS A 11 8.00 30.26 -0.16
CA HIS A 11 8.84 30.03 -1.32
C HIS A 11 8.72 31.26 -2.22
N THR A 12 9.67 32.19 -2.07
CA THR A 12 9.75 33.45 -2.84
C THR A 12 10.00 33.18 -4.32
N ASP A 13 10.48 31.98 -4.65
CA ASP A 13 10.59 31.50 -6.02
C ASP A 13 9.30 30.78 -6.40
N GLU A 14 8.39 31.48 -7.07
CA GLU A 14 7.28 30.82 -7.75
C GLU A 14 7.87 29.80 -8.73
N LEU A 15 7.56 28.52 -8.52
CA LEU A 15 7.94 27.46 -9.46
C LEU A 15 7.34 27.83 -10.82
N LYS A 16 8.22 28.01 -11.82
CA LYS A 16 7.79 28.34 -13.18
C LYS A 16 7.01 27.18 -13.76
N GLU A 17 5.75 27.43 -14.09
CA GLU A 17 4.90 26.48 -14.79
C GLU A 17 5.42 26.24 -16.21
N GLY A 18 5.14 25.03 -16.71
CA GLY A 18 5.49 24.62 -18.06
C GLY A 18 6.55 23.52 -18.11
N MET A 19 7.00 23.23 -19.32
CA MET A 19 7.93 22.15 -19.62
C MET A 19 9.37 22.66 -19.67
N THR A 20 10.24 21.99 -18.94
CA THR A 20 11.69 22.18 -19.00
C THR A 20 12.33 20.88 -19.47
N SER A 21 13.11 20.93 -20.55
CA SER A 21 13.87 19.78 -21.05
C SER A 21 15.36 20.02 -20.89
N SER A 22 16.09 18.96 -20.54
CA SER A 22 17.54 18.95 -20.38
C SER A 22 18.13 17.67 -20.97
N LEU A 23 19.46 17.56 -21.02
CA LEU A 23 20.15 16.33 -21.42
C LEU A 23 19.78 15.12 -20.55
N TYR A 24 19.40 15.36 -19.29
CA TYR A 24 19.12 14.30 -18.31
C TYR A 24 17.65 13.90 -18.25
N GLY A 25 16.78 14.63 -18.95
CA GLY A 25 15.35 14.36 -18.98
C GLY A 25 14.50 15.62 -18.96
N GLU A 26 13.24 15.45 -18.61
CA GLU A 26 12.18 16.44 -18.79
C GLU A 26 11.40 16.62 -17.49
N CYS A 27 10.97 17.85 -17.23
CA CYS A 27 10.13 18.19 -16.09
C CYS A 27 8.99 19.06 -16.58
N GLU A 28 7.76 18.66 -16.31
CA GLU A 28 6.57 19.50 -16.51
C GLU A 28 6.02 19.88 -15.13
N ILE A 29 5.88 21.18 -14.88
CA ILE A 29 5.30 21.70 -13.64
C ILE A 29 3.94 22.34 -13.95
N LEU A 30 2.91 21.89 -13.23
CA LEU A 30 1.54 22.38 -13.32
C LEU A 30 1.09 22.90 -11.96
N LYS A 31 0.58 24.13 -11.89
CA LYS A 31 -0.03 24.64 -10.66
C LYS A 31 -1.45 24.10 -10.53
N ILE A 32 -1.71 23.34 -9.47
CA ILE A 32 -3.05 22.78 -9.18
C ILE A 32 -3.86 23.76 -8.33
N SER A 33 -3.21 24.48 -7.41
CA SER A 33 -3.86 25.46 -6.53
C SER A 33 -2.86 26.53 -6.08
N PRO A 34 -3.29 27.61 -5.38
CA PRO A 34 -2.39 28.68 -4.95
C PRO A 34 -1.14 28.22 -4.18
N LYS A 35 -1.20 27.07 -3.51
CA LYS A 35 -0.11 26.49 -2.71
C LYS A 35 0.34 25.10 -3.17
N GLN A 36 -0.17 24.59 -4.29
CA GLN A 36 0.11 23.22 -4.73
C GLN A 36 0.51 23.17 -6.19
N TYR A 37 1.58 22.43 -6.44
CA TYR A 37 2.11 22.15 -7.76
C TYR A 37 2.22 20.64 -7.96
N LEU A 38 2.11 20.23 -9.21
CA LEU A 38 2.39 18.88 -9.67
C LEU A 38 3.57 18.94 -10.62
N ALA A 39 4.62 18.19 -10.30
CA ALA A 39 5.76 18.03 -11.17
C ALA A 39 5.77 16.62 -11.77
N MET A 40 5.79 16.52 -13.09
CA MET A 40 6.05 15.27 -13.81
C MET A 40 7.48 15.29 -14.29
N VAL A 41 8.31 14.47 -13.65
CA VAL A 41 9.74 14.34 -13.97
C VAL A 41 9.97 13.02 -14.69
N SER A 42 10.58 13.09 -15.87
CA SER A 42 11.18 11.96 -16.57
C SER A 42 12.69 12.11 -16.47
N ASN A 43 13.37 11.09 -15.97
CA ASN A 43 14.83 11.02 -15.99
C ASN A 43 15.22 9.84 -16.89
N ASN A 44 15.90 10.15 -18.00
CA ASN A 44 16.23 9.17 -19.02
C ASN A 44 17.55 8.44 -18.73
N ASN A 45 18.25 8.84 -17.66
CA ASN A 45 19.53 8.26 -17.23
C ASN A 45 19.57 8.07 -15.71
N CYS A 46 18.55 7.40 -15.17
CA CYS A 46 18.46 7.09 -13.74
C CYS A 46 18.90 5.65 -13.46
N MET A 47 20.11 5.48 -12.92
CA MET A 47 20.63 4.15 -12.55
C MET A 47 19.70 3.39 -11.60
N LEU A 48 19.11 4.07 -10.62
CA LEU A 48 18.14 3.48 -9.69
C LEU A 48 16.90 2.94 -10.40
N ALA A 49 16.40 3.64 -11.44
CA ALA A 49 15.28 3.17 -12.25
C ALA A 49 15.67 1.95 -13.09
N THR A 50 16.87 1.94 -13.67
CA THR A 50 17.41 0.79 -14.41
C THR A 50 17.50 -0.44 -13.51
N ILE A 51 18.11 -0.32 -12.33
CA ILE A 51 18.24 -1.42 -11.37
C ILE A 51 16.86 -1.97 -11.00
N LEU A 52 15.88 -1.11 -10.75
CA LEU A 52 14.52 -1.53 -10.42
C LEU A 52 13.89 -2.33 -11.57
N ILE A 53 13.95 -1.85 -12.82
CA ILE A 53 13.37 -2.51 -13.99
C ILE A 53 14.00 -3.90 -14.21
N GLU A 54 15.33 -4.01 -14.04
CA GLU A 54 16.06 -5.27 -14.20
C GLU A 54 15.85 -6.26 -13.04
N SER A 55 15.45 -5.77 -11.87
CA SER A 55 15.35 -6.58 -10.65
C SER A 55 14.18 -7.55 -10.62
N GLY A 56 13.16 -7.38 -11.48
CA GLY A 56 11.89 -8.09 -11.36
C GLY A 56 11.07 -7.69 -10.13
N CYS A 57 11.43 -6.58 -9.47
CA CYS A 57 10.68 -5.98 -8.39
C CYS A 57 9.85 -4.78 -8.88
N PHE A 58 8.75 -4.49 -8.18
CA PHE A 58 7.87 -3.37 -8.45
C PHE A 58 7.95 -2.36 -7.31
N LEU A 59 8.28 -1.11 -7.63
CA LEU A 59 8.26 -0.02 -6.65
C LEU A 59 6.80 0.41 -6.38
N THR A 60 6.38 0.32 -5.13
CA THR A 60 5.06 0.77 -4.67
C THR A 60 5.10 2.15 -4.02
N SER A 61 6.23 2.54 -3.44
CA SER A 61 6.42 3.88 -2.89
C SER A 61 7.90 4.27 -2.88
N ALA A 62 8.16 5.57 -2.93
CA ALA A 62 9.47 6.16 -2.70
C ALA A 62 9.27 7.45 -1.90
N ILE A 63 9.47 7.38 -0.59
CA ILE A 63 9.18 8.46 0.35
C ILE A 63 10.50 9.00 0.88
N PRO A 64 10.82 10.29 0.69
CA PRO A 64 12.02 10.87 1.28
C PRO A 64 11.87 10.89 2.81
N PHE A 65 12.82 10.27 3.50
CA PHE A 65 12.92 10.32 4.97
C PHE A 65 13.81 11.49 5.40
N THR A 66 14.87 11.76 4.63
CA THR A 66 15.74 12.95 4.70
C THR A 66 16.16 13.33 3.28
N ASP A 67 16.94 14.40 3.12
CA ASP A 67 17.47 14.81 1.81
C ASP A 67 18.40 13.76 1.18
N GLU A 68 18.99 12.87 1.98
CA GLU A 68 19.93 11.84 1.53
C GLU A 68 19.34 10.42 1.53
N ILE A 69 18.20 10.23 2.20
CA ILE A 69 17.63 8.90 2.45
C ILE A 69 16.20 8.86 1.91
N ILE A 70 15.97 7.91 1.01
CA ILE A 70 14.65 7.60 0.49
C ILE A 70 14.27 6.20 0.96
N GLU A 71 13.09 6.09 1.56
CA GLU A 71 12.48 4.81 1.91
C GLU A 71 11.69 4.29 0.71
N TRP A 72 11.99 3.05 0.29
CA TRP A 72 11.32 2.40 -0.83
C TRP A 72 10.37 1.32 -0.34
N GLY A 73 9.12 1.39 -0.81
CA GLY A 73 8.19 0.27 -0.78
C GLY A 73 8.38 -0.56 -2.05
N VAL A 74 8.63 -1.85 -1.90
CA VAL A 74 8.90 -2.75 -3.03
C VAL A 74 8.07 -4.02 -2.89
N LEU A 75 7.44 -4.43 -4.00
CA LEU A 75 6.78 -5.72 -4.16
C LEU A 75 7.63 -6.63 -5.05
N SER A 76 7.67 -7.91 -4.70
CA SER A 76 8.37 -8.91 -5.48
C SER A 76 7.69 -10.28 -5.36
N LEU A 77 7.91 -11.14 -6.35
CA LEU A 77 7.38 -12.50 -6.36
C LEU A 77 8.05 -13.40 -5.31
N ASN A 78 9.31 -13.12 -4.96
CA ASN A 78 10.05 -13.81 -3.92
C ASN A 78 11.24 -12.96 -3.42
N SER A 79 11.82 -13.35 -2.29
CA SER A 79 12.94 -12.62 -1.68
C SER A 79 14.21 -12.57 -2.54
N THR A 80 14.45 -13.59 -3.38
CA THR A 80 15.65 -13.67 -4.22
C THR A 80 15.80 -12.47 -5.16
N TYR A 81 14.69 -11.97 -5.72
CA TYR A 81 14.71 -10.79 -6.57
C TYR A 81 15.05 -9.51 -5.79
N VAL A 82 14.55 -9.40 -4.56
CA VAL A 82 14.87 -8.29 -3.65
C VAL A 82 16.35 -8.34 -3.28
N ASP A 83 16.87 -9.51 -2.94
CA ASP A 83 18.29 -9.69 -2.60
C ASP A 83 19.20 -9.32 -3.78
N LYS A 84 18.86 -9.77 -5.00
CA LYS A 84 19.59 -9.38 -6.22
C LYS A 84 19.55 -7.88 -6.47
N MET A 85 18.41 -7.23 -6.26
CA MET A 85 18.27 -5.77 -6.38
C MET A 85 19.20 -5.06 -5.39
N ILE A 86 19.17 -5.48 -4.11
CA ILE A 86 20.00 -4.88 -3.05
C ILE A 86 21.49 -5.05 -3.38
N GLU A 87 21.92 -6.24 -3.82
CA GLU A 87 23.31 -6.49 -4.20
C GLU A 87 23.73 -5.64 -5.40
N ARG A 88 22.85 -5.50 -6.42
CA ARG A 88 23.10 -4.61 -7.56
C ARG A 88 23.23 -3.15 -7.12
N MET A 89 22.36 -2.68 -6.22
CA MET A 89 22.44 -1.32 -5.69
C MET A 89 23.75 -1.09 -4.92
N LYS A 90 24.17 -2.04 -4.07
CA LYS A 90 25.45 -1.95 -3.36
C LYS A 90 26.64 -1.94 -4.31
N HIS A 91 26.60 -2.76 -5.37
CA HIS A 91 27.64 -2.80 -6.40
C HIS A 91 27.81 -1.45 -7.11
N GLU A 92 26.71 -0.74 -7.37
CA GLU A 92 26.72 0.61 -7.94
C GLU A 92 27.03 1.72 -6.90
N GLY A 93 27.40 1.34 -5.67
CA GLY A 93 27.85 2.26 -4.62
C GLY A 93 26.75 2.81 -3.71
N TYR A 94 25.50 2.37 -3.86
CA TYR A 94 24.40 2.81 -3.00
C TYR A 94 24.44 2.13 -1.63
N LYS A 95 24.20 2.93 -0.57
CA LYS A 95 24.01 2.40 0.78
C LYS A 95 22.55 1.98 0.94
N VAL A 96 22.31 0.69 1.07
CA VAL A 96 20.95 0.13 1.19
C VAL A 96 20.82 -0.66 2.48
N LYS A 97 19.72 -0.43 3.20
CA LYS A 97 19.33 -1.19 4.39
C LYS A 97 17.90 -1.69 4.22
N MET A 98 17.70 -3.00 4.33
CA MET A 98 16.36 -3.59 4.39
C MET A 98 15.75 -3.30 5.77
N ILE A 99 14.62 -2.60 5.80
CA ILE A 99 13.92 -2.20 7.03
C ILE A 99 12.96 -3.30 7.47
N SER A 100 12.11 -3.77 6.56
CA SER A 100 11.18 -4.85 6.81
C SER A 100 10.86 -5.61 5.52
N THR A 101 10.49 -6.88 5.67
CA THR A 101 9.91 -7.69 4.61
C THR A 101 8.68 -8.37 5.15
N ASN A 102 7.55 -8.22 4.47
CA ASN A 102 6.35 -8.98 4.78
C ASN A 102 6.03 -9.87 3.59
N LYS A 103 6.00 -11.19 3.79
CA LYS A 103 5.45 -12.08 2.77
C LYS A 103 3.97 -11.79 2.74
N MET A 104 3.46 -11.35 1.59
CA MET A 104 2.02 -11.38 1.34
C MET A 104 1.61 -12.85 1.20
N ASN A 105 1.50 -13.52 2.35
CA ASN A 105 0.88 -14.82 2.37
C ASN A 105 -0.56 -14.58 1.95
N LYS A 106 -0.96 -15.22 0.85
CA LYS A 106 -2.36 -15.51 0.55
C LYS A 106 -2.89 -16.56 1.53
N GLU A 107 -2.49 -16.48 2.80
CA GLU A 107 -3.19 -17.15 3.87
C GLU A 107 -4.49 -16.38 3.98
N THR A 108 -5.53 -16.94 3.38
CA THR A 108 -6.89 -16.47 3.58
C THR A 108 -7.09 -16.42 5.09
N ILE A 109 -7.22 -15.21 5.62
CA ILE A 109 -7.44 -14.97 7.07
C ILE A 109 -8.63 -15.82 7.54
N LEU A 110 -9.58 -16.04 6.64
CA LEU A 110 -10.77 -16.84 6.84
C LEU A 110 -10.64 -18.20 6.15
N THR A 111 -11.26 -19.22 6.73
CA THR A 111 -11.57 -20.45 5.98
C THR A 111 -12.67 -20.16 4.96
N GLU A 112 -12.76 -20.91 3.87
CA GLU A 112 -13.82 -20.77 2.85
C GLU A 112 -15.23 -20.65 3.47
N LYS A 113 -15.59 -21.54 4.41
CA LYS A 113 -16.89 -21.48 5.11
C LYS A 113 -17.12 -20.18 5.90
N GLN A 114 -16.07 -19.62 6.50
CA GLN A 114 -16.14 -18.36 7.25
C GLN A 114 -16.33 -17.18 6.30
N GLU A 115 -15.65 -17.21 5.16
CA GLU A 115 -15.79 -16.20 4.11
C GLU A 115 -17.19 -16.24 3.49
N ASP A 116 -17.69 -17.43 3.13
CA ASP A 116 -19.04 -17.62 2.61
C ASP A 116 -20.11 -17.10 3.58
N ALA A 117 -19.98 -17.44 4.87
CA ALA A 117 -20.90 -16.97 5.90
C ALA A 117 -20.90 -15.44 6.03
N LEU A 118 -19.72 -14.80 5.98
CA LEU A 118 -19.60 -13.34 6.03
C LEU A 118 -20.15 -12.66 4.78
N VAL A 119 -19.87 -13.21 3.60
CA VAL A 119 -20.37 -12.70 2.32
C VAL A 119 -21.89 -12.77 2.29
N MET A 120 -22.48 -13.89 2.71
CA MET A 120 -23.92 -14.05 2.78
C MET A 120 -24.55 -13.13 3.84
N ALA A 121 -23.93 -13.01 5.02
CA ALA A 121 -24.36 -12.07 6.05
C ALA A 121 -24.39 -10.62 5.51
N TYR A 122 -23.33 -10.19 4.82
CA TYR A 122 -23.27 -8.86 4.21
C TYR A 122 -24.34 -8.67 3.13
N LYS A 123 -24.43 -9.60 2.16
CA LYS A 123 -25.36 -9.52 1.03
C LYS A 123 -26.82 -9.49 1.46
N LEU A 124 -27.19 -10.29 2.45
CA LEU A 124 -28.55 -10.34 2.98
C LEU A 124 -28.85 -9.23 4.00
N GLY A 125 -27.86 -8.37 4.30
CA GLY A 125 -28.04 -7.20 5.15
C GLY A 125 -28.07 -7.50 6.65
N TYR A 126 -27.41 -8.58 7.09
CA TYR A 126 -27.18 -8.89 8.49
C TYR A 126 -26.37 -7.79 9.18
N TYR A 127 -25.39 -7.23 8.47
CA TYR A 127 -24.54 -6.11 8.92
C TYR A 127 -25.07 -4.72 8.50
N SER A 128 -26.26 -4.64 7.89
CA SER A 128 -26.85 -3.34 7.55
C SER A 128 -27.37 -2.61 8.78
N VAL A 129 -27.45 -1.29 8.70
CA VAL A 129 -28.08 -0.44 9.72
C VAL A 129 -29.20 0.39 9.06
N PRO A 130 -30.48 0.13 9.35
CA PRO A 130 -31.00 -0.93 10.22
C PRO A 130 -30.78 -2.33 9.61
N ARG A 131 -30.75 -3.34 10.48
CA ARG A 131 -30.54 -4.74 10.11
C ARG A 131 -31.71 -5.26 9.26
N LYS A 132 -31.40 -5.91 8.14
CA LYS A 132 -32.42 -6.40 7.18
C LYS A 132 -32.82 -7.86 7.36
N ILE A 133 -31.95 -8.67 7.98
CA ILE A 133 -32.18 -10.11 8.22
C ILE A 133 -31.67 -10.49 9.61
N SER A 134 -32.41 -11.35 10.32
CA SER A 134 -32.03 -11.92 11.60
C SER A 134 -30.97 -13.03 11.45
N ILE A 135 -30.41 -13.48 12.57
CA ILE A 135 -29.38 -14.54 12.56
C ILE A 135 -30.02 -15.90 12.29
N ASP A 136 -31.29 -16.06 12.70
CA ASP A 136 -32.07 -17.28 12.50
C ASP A 136 -32.44 -17.46 11.03
N GLU A 137 -32.86 -16.38 10.37
CA GLU A 137 -33.12 -16.38 8.93
C GLU A 137 -31.83 -16.62 8.13
N LEU A 138 -30.71 -16.01 8.52
CA LEU A 138 -29.42 -16.25 7.87
C LEU A 138 -28.93 -17.70 8.07
N ALA A 139 -29.11 -18.27 9.26
CA ALA A 139 -28.79 -19.67 9.55
C ALA A 139 -29.61 -20.64 8.69
N SER A 140 -30.90 -20.32 8.49
CA SER A 140 -31.79 -21.08 7.61
C SER A 140 -31.33 -21.02 6.16
N ASN A 141 -30.89 -19.85 5.67
CA ASN A 141 -30.34 -19.70 4.31
C ASN A 141 -29.04 -20.51 4.11
N LEU A 142 -28.25 -20.70 5.17
CA LEU A 142 -26.98 -21.43 5.14
C LEU A 142 -27.11 -22.91 5.56
N ASN A 143 -28.32 -23.42 5.78
CA ASN A 143 -28.59 -24.79 6.23
C ASN A 143 -27.77 -25.21 7.47
N CYS A 144 -27.63 -24.31 8.45
CA CYS A 144 -26.90 -24.59 9.68
C CYS A 144 -27.67 -24.11 10.92
N SER A 145 -27.26 -24.54 12.10
CA SER A 145 -27.90 -24.05 13.33
C SER A 145 -27.50 -22.60 13.63
N LYS A 146 -28.39 -21.84 14.28
CA LYS A 146 -28.11 -20.50 14.80
C LYS A 146 -26.81 -20.45 15.60
N SER A 147 -26.59 -21.46 16.46
CA SER A 147 -25.39 -21.55 17.30
C SER A 147 -24.11 -21.73 16.48
N THR A 148 -24.16 -22.60 15.46
CA THR A 148 -23.05 -22.85 14.53
C THR A 148 -22.70 -21.58 13.76
N LEU A 149 -23.70 -20.90 13.20
CA LEU A 149 -23.48 -19.68 12.45
C LEU A 149 -22.92 -18.56 13.33
N SER A 150 -23.44 -18.42 14.56
CA SER A 150 -22.96 -17.40 15.50
C SER A 150 -21.49 -17.60 15.87
N VAL A 151 -21.07 -18.85 16.13
CA VAL A 151 -19.67 -19.16 16.40
C VAL A 151 -18.81 -18.91 15.17
N MET A 152 -19.27 -19.32 13.98
CA MET A 152 -18.54 -19.14 12.73
C MET A 152 -18.32 -17.66 12.41
N LEU A 153 -19.36 -16.82 12.53
CA LEU A 153 -19.25 -15.37 12.33
C LEU A 153 -18.34 -14.74 13.38
N ARG A 154 -18.47 -15.09 14.67
CA ARG A 154 -17.58 -14.56 15.72
C ARG A 154 -16.12 -14.91 15.50
N GLU A 155 -15.82 -16.14 15.11
CA GLU A 155 -14.45 -16.54 14.79
C GLU A 155 -13.91 -15.79 13.57
N ALA A 156 -14.75 -15.60 12.54
CA ALA A 156 -14.38 -14.85 11.35
C ALA A 156 -14.12 -13.37 11.69
N GLU A 157 -15.04 -12.72 12.41
CA GLU A 157 -14.93 -11.35 12.92
C GLU A 157 -13.69 -11.17 13.79
N ARG A 158 -13.41 -12.11 14.71
CA ARG A 158 -12.22 -12.08 15.56
C ARG A 158 -10.94 -12.04 14.74
N LYS A 159 -10.85 -12.86 13.68
CA LYS A 159 -9.69 -12.88 12.79
C LYS A 159 -9.59 -11.58 11.97
N LEU A 160 -10.72 -11.04 11.49
CA LEU A 160 -10.74 -9.75 10.79
C LEU A 160 -10.30 -8.60 11.68
N VAL A 161 -10.80 -8.53 12.92
CA VAL A 161 -10.40 -7.52 13.92
C VAL A 161 -8.93 -7.66 14.25
N PHE A 162 -8.44 -8.87 14.50
CA PHE A 162 -7.02 -9.11 14.75
C PHE A 162 -6.15 -8.66 13.58
N ASN A 163 -6.55 -8.99 12.35
CA ASN A 163 -5.81 -8.57 11.16
C ASN A 163 -5.84 -7.05 10.97
N TYR A 164 -6.99 -6.40 11.15
CA TYR A 164 -7.12 -4.94 11.08
C TYR A 164 -6.23 -4.24 12.11
N LEU A 165 -6.23 -4.73 13.36
CA LEU A 165 -5.37 -4.21 14.43
C LEU A 165 -3.89 -4.50 14.16
N SER A 166 -3.54 -5.65 13.59
CA SER A 166 -2.14 -5.99 13.29
C SER A 166 -1.57 -5.17 12.13
N LEU A 167 -2.36 -4.91 11.10
CA LEU A 167 -2.01 -3.97 10.03
C LEU A 167 -1.85 -2.54 10.57
N GLY A 168 -2.70 -2.14 11.52
CA GLY A 168 -2.63 -0.84 12.18
C GLY A 168 -1.57 -0.72 13.28
N MET A 169 -1.03 -1.80 13.84
CA MET A 169 0.00 -1.76 14.91
C MET A 169 1.43 -1.78 14.36
N ASN A 170 1.64 -2.22 13.12
CA ASN A 170 2.94 -2.08 12.45
C ASN A 170 3.33 -0.62 12.19
N THR A 171 2.36 0.33 12.24
CA THR A 171 2.64 1.77 12.14
C THR A 171 2.99 2.43 13.49
N PHE A 172 2.84 1.74 14.62
CA PHE A 172 3.12 2.30 15.96
C PHE A 172 4.31 1.67 16.70
N LYS A 173 4.86 0.55 16.20
CA LYS A 173 6.14 0.01 16.70
C LYS A 173 7.32 0.65 15.96
N ASN A 174 7.56 1.93 16.21
CA ASN A 174 8.86 2.59 16.07
C ASN A 174 8.76 3.96 16.78
N LYS A 175 8.87 3.92 18.10
CA LYS A 175 9.26 5.07 18.92
C LYS A 175 10.51 4.69 19.68
#